data_AF-A0A935WFK2-F1
#
_entry.id   AF-A0A935WFK2-F1
#
_cell.length_a   1.000
_cell.length_b   1.000
_cell.length_c   1.000
_cell.angle_alpha   90.00
_cell.angle_beta   90.00
_cell.angle_gamma   90.00
#
_symmetry.space_group_name_H-M   'P 1'
#
loop_
_entity.id
_entity.type
_entity.pdbx_description
1 polymer ?
#
loop_
_entity_poly.entity_id
_entity_poly.type
_entity_poly.pdbx_seq_one_letter_code
_entity_poly.pdbx_strand_id
1 'polypeptide(L)'
;MQAEALLKAVADPNAWLDKSLALRRAGDSVWAGFFQSLVRAFLAEKGGESEAIRAAWAEADGYLQSSCLLYGLALETAFKAHILRHAPHEVSLQLVTDGASKVVSVEIKQLGVPIKDGHSLEALAHKAGAFNRGPDAIFQADSDYQAMKEILAHLSEAVLWRARYPTPLKSGPARESDPNVPGKVLGHYLRDWLDPLLDHFQRAPNNK
;
A
#
# COMPACT_ATOMS: atom_id res chain seq x y z
N MET A 1 -6.93 -33.29 5.16
CA MET A 1 -5.61 -32.81 5.64
C MET A 1 -4.99 -31.77 4.70
N GLN A 2 -4.80 -32.03 3.39
CA GLN A 2 -4.16 -31.06 2.48
C GLN A 2 -5.02 -29.80 2.21
N ALA A 3 -6.33 -29.95 1.99
CA ALA A 3 -7.24 -28.82 1.74
C ALA A 3 -7.37 -27.86 2.94
N GLU A 4 -7.46 -28.42 4.14
CA GLU A 4 -7.57 -27.66 5.39
C GLU A 4 -6.29 -26.87 5.69
N ALA A 5 -5.12 -27.45 5.41
CA ALA A 5 -3.85 -26.74 5.51
C ALA A 5 -3.75 -25.58 4.51
N LEU A 6 -4.22 -25.76 3.27
CA LEU A 6 -4.25 -24.69 2.26
C LEU A 6 -5.21 -23.55 2.66
N LEU A 7 -6.41 -23.91 3.13
CA LEU A 7 -7.39 -22.94 3.66
C LEU A 7 -6.80 -22.14 4.82
N LYS A 8 -6.18 -22.82 5.77
CA LYS A 8 -5.56 -22.19 6.93
C LYS A 8 -4.42 -21.25 6.52
N ALA A 9 -3.58 -21.65 5.56
CA ALA A 9 -2.47 -20.83 5.09
C ALA A 9 -2.93 -19.56 4.38
N VAL A 10 -3.96 -19.66 3.52
CA VAL A 10 -4.48 -18.51 2.76
C VAL A 10 -5.19 -17.51 3.68
N ALA A 11 -5.87 -18.00 4.72
CA ALA A 11 -6.65 -17.20 5.65
C ALA A 11 -5.90 -16.82 6.94
N ASP A 12 -4.58 -17.05 7.04
CA ASP A 12 -3.81 -16.73 8.24
C ASP A 12 -3.44 -15.24 8.30
N PRO A 13 -4.12 -14.39 9.09
CA PRO A 13 -3.83 -12.97 9.14
C PRO A 13 -2.40 -12.65 9.59
N ASN A 14 -1.74 -13.53 10.36
CA ASN A 14 -0.38 -13.27 10.82
C ASN A 14 0.63 -13.40 9.69
N ALA A 15 0.48 -14.41 8.81
CA ALA A 15 1.32 -14.55 7.62
C ALA A 15 1.21 -13.31 6.69
N TRP A 16 0.02 -12.73 6.59
CA TRP A 16 -0.18 -11.47 5.86
C TRP A 16 0.51 -10.30 6.56
N LEU A 17 0.41 -10.17 7.88
CA LEU A 17 1.13 -9.12 8.61
C LEU A 17 2.65 -9.24 8.50
N ASP A 18 3.20 -10.45 8.59
CA ASP A 18 4.64 -10.68 8.40
C ASP A 18 5.10 -10.23 7.01
N LYS A 19 4.29 -10.52 5.97
CA LYS A 19 4.55 -10.04 4.62
C LYS A 19 4.46 -8.51 4.52
N SER A 20 3.47 -7.90 5.16
CA SER A 20 3.31 -6.44 5.22
C SER A 20 4.52 -5.77 5.88
N LEU A 21 5.01 -6.31 6.99
CA LEU A 21 6.22 -5.84 7.68
C LEU A 21 7.47 -5.96 6.80
N ALA A 22 7.63 -7.09 6.10
CA ALA A 22 8.74 -7.27 5.17
C ALA A 22 8.70 -6.25 4.02
N LEU A 23 7.51 -5.98 3.46
CA LEU A 23 7.31 -4.97 2.42
C LEU A 23 7.62 -3.55 2.93
N ARG A 24 7.19 -3.22 4.15
CA ARG A 24 7.53 -1.93 4.79
C ARG A 24 9.04 -1.75 4.93
N ARG A 25 9.76 -2.75 5.45
CA ARG A 25 11.24 -2.70 5.59
C ARG A 25 11.95 -2.55 4.25
N ALA A 26 11.43 -3.20 3.20
CA ALA A 26 11.94 -3.00 1.85
C ALA A 26 11.68 -1.55 1.39
N GLY A 27 10.47 -1.03 1.63
CA GLY A 27 10.11 0.37 1.36
C GLY A 27 11.01 1.36 2.11
N ASP A 28 11.32 1.12 3.38
CA ASP A 28 12.26 1.92 4.18
C ASP A 28 13.64 1.99 3.53
N SER A 29 14.13 0.85 3.04
CA SER A 29 15.45 0.74 2.40
C SER A 29 15.51 1.53 1.09
N VAL A 30 14.48 1.43 0.25
CA VAL A 30 14.36 2.18 -1.01
C VAL A 30 14.18 3.68 -0.75
N TRP A 31 13.42 4.03 0.29
CA TRP A 31 13.20 5.41 0.71
C TRP A 31 14.48 6.10 1.20
N ALA A 32 15.37 5.38 1.87
CA ALA A 32 16.69 5.90 2.22
C ALA A 32 17.49 6.27 0.95
N GLY A 33 17.39 5.47 -0.11
CA GLY A 33 17.96 5.77 -1.43
C GLY A 33 17.35 7.03 -2.06
N PHE A 34 16.03 7.19 -1.98
CA PHE A 34 15.34 8.42 -2.43
C PHE A 34 15.92 9.67 -1.78
N PHE A 35 16.05 9.69 -0.45
CA PHE A 35 16.59 10.87 0.25
C PHE A 35 18.03 11.18 -0.16
N GLN A 36 18.88 10.17 -0.32
CA GLN A 36 20.25 10.38 -0.79
C GLN A 36 20.29 10.98 -2.21
N SER A 37 19.49 10.43 -3.12
CA SER A 37 19.39 10.94 -4.50
C SER A 37 18.81 12.36 -4.56
N LEU A 38 17.83 12.67 -3.71
CA LEU A 38 17.25 14.01 -3.61
C LEU A 38 18.28 15.06 -3.16
N VAL A 39 19.12 14.71 -2.16
CA VAL A 39 20.21 15.59 -1.72
C VAL A 39 21.23 15.79 -2.85
N ARG A 40 21.58 14.73 -3.58
CA ARG A 40 22.48 14.84 -4.75
C ARG A 40 21.89 15.74 -5.83
N ALA A 41 20.61 15.61 -6.13
CA ALA A 41 19.93 16.45 -7.12
C ALA A 41 20.00 17.94 -6.72
N PHE A 42 19.71 18.25 -5.46
CA PHE A 42 19.80 19.62 -4.94
C PHE A 42 21.22 20.20 -4.98
N LEU A 43 22.25 19.38 -4.69
CA LEU A 43 23.64 19.79 -4.80
C LEU A 43 24.06 20.03 -6.26
N ALA A 44 23.62 19.17 -7.19
CA ALA A 44 23.86 19.34 -8.62
C ALA A 44 23.20 20.62 -9.16
N GLU A 45 22.00 20.97 -8.68
CA GLU A 45 21.32 22.23 -9.04
C GLU A 45 22.15 23.45 -8.66
N LYS A 46 22.75 23.44 -7.46
CA LYS A 46 23.67 24.51 -7.04
C LYS A 46 24.92 24.60 -7.91
N GLY A 47 25.37 23.48 -8.49
CA GLY A 47 26.53 23.42 -9.38
C GLY A 47 26.26 23.88 -10.83
N GLY A 48 24.99 23.95 -11.24
CA GLY A 48 24.59 24.44 -12.57
C GLY A 48 24.77 23.45 -13.73
N GLU A 49 25.08 22.17 -13.46
CA GLU A 49 25.29 21.15 -14.49
C GLU A 49 23.99 20.47 -14.94
N SER A 50 23.44 20.91 -16.07
CA SER A 50 22.09 20.50 -16.54
C SER A 50 21.89 18.98 -16.69
N GLU A 51 22.89 18.25 -17.20
CA GLU A 51 22.78 16.80 -17.38
C GLU A 51 22.84 16.03 -16.06
N ALA A 52 23.73 16.43 -15.15
CA ALA A 52 23.84 15.84 -13.82
C ALA A 52 22.59 16.09 -12.99
N ILE A 53 22.01 17.29 -13.09
CA ILE A 53 20.71 17.64 -12.46
C ILE A 53 19.62 16.69 -12.94
N ARG A 54 19.48 16.54 -14.26
CA ARG A 54 18.44 15.67 -14.85
C ARG A 54 18.61 14.22 -14.42
N ALA A 55 19.84 13.70 -14.42
CA ALA A 55 20.12 12.32 -14.02
C ALA A 55 19.81 12.08 -12.53
N ALA A 56 20.20 13.01 -11.65
CA ALA A 56 19.94 12.90 -10.22
C ALA A 56 18.44 12.98 -9.89
N TRP A 57 17.69 13.84 -10.58
CA TRP A 57 16.23 13.90 -10.42
C TRP A 57 15.52 12.65 -10.93
N ALA A 58 15.94 12.09 -12.07
CA ALA A 58 15.38 10.84 -12.58
C ALA A 58 15.64 9.66 -11.63
N GLU A 59 16.83 9.61 -11.03
CA GLU A 59 17.15 8.61 -10.01
C GLU A 59 16.30 8.78 -8.74
N ALA A 60 16.17 10.02 -8.23
CA ALA A 60 15.33 10.32 -7.07
C ALA A 60 13.88 9.93 -7.32
N ASP A 61 13.32 10.28 -8.49
CA ASP A 61 11.98 9.86 -8.87
C ASP A 61 11.88 8.32 -8.88
N GLY A 62 12.79 7.61 -9.54
CA GLY A 62 12.79 6.13 -9.56
C GLY A 62 12.73 5.48 -8.17
N TYR A 63 13.48 6.01 -7.20
CA TYR A 63 13.39 5.56 -5.81
C TYR A 63 12.05 5.91 -5.15
N LEU A 64 11.53 7.12 -5.35
CA LEU A 64 10.23 7.52 -4.81
C LEU A 64 9.10 6.63 -5.36
N GLN A 65 9.06 6.41 -6.68
CA GLN A 65 8.08 5.57 -7.34
C GLN A 65 8.11 4.12 -6.79
N SER A 66 9.30 3.58 -6.59
CA SER A 66 9.52 2.24 -6.04
C SER A 66 9.13 2.15 -4.57
N SER A 67 9.42 3.20 -3.78
CA SER A 67 9.01 3.29 -2.39
C SER A 67 7.48 3.34 -2.28
N CYS A 68 6.81 4.15 -3.09
CA CYS A 68 5.35 4.21 -3.16
C CYS A 68 4.74 2.84 -3.46
N LEU A 69 5.29 2.09 -4.41
CA LEU A 69 4.82 0.73 -4.69
C LEU A 69 4.95 -0.17 -3.44
N LEU A 70 6.11 -0.18 -2.79
CA LEU A 70 6.37 -1.04 -1.63
C LEU A 70 5.49 -0.69 -0.43
N TYR A 71 5.33 0.59 -0.13
CA TYR A 71 4.43 1.04 0.94
C TYR A 71 2.96 0.78 0.59
N GLY A 72 2.56 0.98 -0.67
CA GLY A 72 1.22 0.66 -1.14
C GLY A 72 0.90 -0.84 -0.95
N LEU A 73 1.83 -1.73 -1.33
CA LEU A 73 1.70 -3.16 -1.10
C LEU A 73 1.70 -3.51 0.40
N ALA A 74 2.51 -2.83 1.21
CA ALA A 74 2.52 -3.03 2.66
C ALA A 74 1.16 -2.69 3.28
N LEU A 75 0.57 -1.54 2.92
CA LEU A 75 -0.77 -1.14 3.34
C LEU A 75 -1.84 -2.10 2.84
N GLU A 76 -1.82 -2.46 1.56
CA GLU A 76 -2.77 -3.43 0.98
C GLU A 76 -2.77 -4.71 1.82
N THR A 77 -1.58 -5.25 2.08
CA THR A 77 -1.41 -6.48 2.85
C THR A 77 -1.86 -6.31 4.31
N ALA A 78 -1.58 -5.17 4.95
CA ALA A 78 -1.99 -4.90 6.32
C ALA A 78 -3.52 -4.79 6.47
N PHE A 79 -4.18 -4.03 5.59
CA PHE A 79 -5.64 -3.92 5.59
C PHE A 79 -6.30 -5.27 5.35
N LYS A 80 -5.77 -6.03 4.39
CA LYS A 80 -6.26 -7.38 4.08
C LYS A 80 -6.12 -8.32 5.29
N ALA A 81 -4.99 -8.28 5.99
CA ALA A 81 -4.79 -9.01 7.24
C ALA A 81 -5.81 -8.61 8.33
N HIS A 82 -6.07 -7.32 8.47
CA HIS A 82 -7.06 -6.81 9.43
C HIS A 82 -8.47 -7.31 9.10
N ILE A 83 -8.88 -7.27 7.83
CA ILE A 83 -10.18 -7.78 7.37
C ILE A 83 -10.29 -9.29 7.62
N LEU A 84 -9.25 -10.07 7.32
CA LEU A 84 -9.20 -11.51 7.60
C LEU A 84 -9.42 -11.81 9.09
N ARG A 85 -8.84 -11.00 9.97
CA ARG A 85 -8.92 -11.19 11.42
C ARG A 85 -10.28 -10.76 12.00
N HIS A 86 -10.81 -9.62 11.57
CA HIS A 86 -11.94 -8.98 12.24
C HIS A 86 -13.27 -9.15 11.50
N ALA A 87 -13.24 -9.43 10.19
CA ALA A 87 -14.42 -9.67 9.35
C ALA A 87 -14.24 -10.92 8.46
N PRO A 88 -13.86 -12.10 9.02
CA PRO A 88 -13.61 -13.31 8.22
C PRO A 88 -14.84 -13.78 7.42
N HIS A 89 -16.05 -13.47 7.90
CA HIS A 89 -17.30 -13.81 7.21
C HIS A 89 -17.51 -13.04 5.90
N GLU A 90 -16.74 -11.98 5.65
CA GLU A 90 -16.78 -11.18 4.42
C GLU A 90 -15.70 -11.59 3.42
N VAL A 91 -14.96 -12.65 3.74
CA VAL A 91 -13.92 -13.22 2.88
C VAL A 91 -14.50 -14.42 2.18
N SER A 92 -14.49 -14.40 0.85
CA SER A 92 -14.90 -15.56 0.05
C SER A 92 -13.69 -16.24 -0.56
N LEU A 93 -13.61 -17.55 -0.36
CA LEU A 93 -12.57 -18.41 -0.90
C LEU A 93 -13.15 -19.29 -1.99
N GLN A 94 -12.41 -19.46 -3.07
CA GLN A 94 -12.73 -20.40 -4.13
C GLN A 94 -11.78 -21.60 -4.03
N LEU A 95 -12.36 -22.79 -3.85
CA LEU A 95 -11.62 -24.03 -3.91
C LEU A 95 -11.48 -24.45 -5.38
N VAL A 96 -10.25 -24.67 -5.82
CA VAL A 96 -9.98 -25.28 -7.12
C VAL A 96 -9.70 -26.75 -6.89
N THR A 97 -10.47 -27.60 -7.56
CA THR A 97 -10.32 -29.06 -7.48
C THR A 97 -9.84 -29.62 -8.80
N ASP A 98 -9.10 -30.72 -8.76
CA ASP A 98 -8.78 -31.51 -9.95
C ASP A 98 -9.99 -32.34 -10.44
N GLY A 99 -9.80 -33.08 -11.54
CA GLY A 99 -10.81 -33.98 -12.10
C GLY A 99 -11.22 -35.15 -11.20
N ALA A 100 -10.56 -35.34 -10.06
CA ALA A 100 -10.88 -36.31 -9.03
C ALA A 100 -11.47 -35.66 -7.76
N SER A 101 -11.90 -34.39 -7.84
CA SER A 101 -12.46 -33.61 -6.73
C SER A 101 -11.49 -33.36 -5.57
N LYS A 102 -10.18 -33.53 -5.79
CA LYS A 102 -9.16 -33.18 -4.79
C LYS A 102 -8.84 -31.69 -4.89
N VAL A 103 -8.88 -30.98 -3.77
CA VAL A 103 -8.48 -29.56 -3.71
C VAL A 103 -6.98 -29.44 -4.03
N VAL A 104 -6.67 -28.67 -5.07
CA VAL A 104 -5.30 -28.39 -5.53
C VAL A 104 -4.84 -26.97 -5.20
N SER A 105 -5.77 -26.01 -5.16
CA SER A 105 -5.49 -24.64 -4.72
C SER A 105 -6.70 -24.00 -4.06
N VAL A 106 -6.44 -22.92 -3.33
CA VAL A 106 -7.43 -22.07 -2.69
C VAL A 106 -7.13 -20.64 -3.11
N GLU A 107 -8.12 -19.98 -3.67
CA GLU A 107 -8.00 -18.60 -4.17
C GLU A 107 -8.90 -17.68 -3.35
N ILE A 108 -8.41 -16.48 -3.03
CA ILE A 108 -9.26 -15.45 -2.44
C ILE A 108 -10.05 -14.80 -3.56
N LYS A 109 -11.36 -15.05 -3.57
CA LYS A 109 -12.28 -14.44 -4.52
C LYS A 109 -12.72 -13.07 -4.05
N GLN A 110 -12.88 -12.84 -2.75
CA GLN A 110 -13.25 -11.53 -2.21
C GLN A 110 -12.64 -11.34 -0.82
N LEU A 111 -12.23 -10.11 -0.50
CA LEU A 111 -11.67 -9.80 0.81
C LEU A 111 -12.28 -8.52 1.38
N GLY A 112 -13.55 -8.58 1.81
CA GLY A 112 -14.27 -7.45 2.41
C GLY A 112 -14.67 -6.32 1.45
N VAL A 113 -14.07 -6.24 0.26
CA VAL A 113 -14.42 -5.30 -0.82
C VAL A 113 -14.66 -6.04 -2.14
N PRO A 114 -15.48 -5.52 -3.07
CA PRO A 114 -15.68 -6.13 -4.38
C PRO A 114 -14.35 -6.35 -5.13
N ILE A 115 -14.25 -7.41 -5.95
CA ILE A 115 -13.02 -7.76 -6.70
C ILE A 115 -12.44 -6.58 -7.48
N LYS A 116 -13.30 -5.83 -8.16
CA LYS A 116 -12.91 -4.65 -8.96
C LYS A 116 -12.20 -3.58 -8.13
N ASP A 117 -12.43 -3.56 -6.82
CA ASP A 117 -11.89 -2.60 -5.86
C ASP A 117 -10.83 -3.25 -4.94
N GLY A 118 -10.42 -4.50 -5.20
CA GLY A 118 -9.49 -5.25 -4.36
C GLY A 118 -8.06 -4.72 -4.31
N HIS A 119 -7.75 -3.73 -5.15
CA HIS A 119 -6.50 -2.95 -5.16
C HIS A 119 -6.72 -1.46 -4.83
N SER A 120 -7.96 -1.05 -4.55
CA SER A 120 -8.26 0.29 -4.06
C SER A 120 -7.91 0.35 -2.58
N LEU A 121 -6.78 0.98 -2.26
CA LEU A 121 -6.34 1.16 -0.88
C LEU A 121 -7.32 2.02 -0.09
N GLU A 122 -8.00 2.98 -0.73
CA GLU A 122 -9.06 3.76 -0.08
C GLU A 122 -10.24 2.86 0.35
N ALA A 123 -10.71 1.98 -0.54
CA ALA A 123 -11.80 1.05 -0.23
C ALA A 123 -11.39 0.06 0.88
N LEU A 124 -10.17 -0.47 0.79
CA LEU A 124 -9.61 -1.37 1.81
C LEU A 124 -9.43 -0.66 3.16
N ALA A 125 -8.97 0.60 3.17
CA ALA A 125 -8.79 1.39 4.37
C ALA A 125 -10.13 1.69 5.05
N HIS A 126 -11.15 2.08 4.29
CA HIS A 126 -12.51 2.20 4.80
C HIS A 126 -12.99 0.88 5.40
N LYS A 127 -12.77 -0.23 4.69
CA LYS A 127 -13.21 -1.54 5.14
C LYS A 127 -12.51 -2.02 6.40
N ALA A 128 -11.22 -1.74 6.51
CA ALA A 128 -10.39 -2.03 7.68
C ALA A 128 -10.63 -1.04 8.83
N GLY A 129 -11.47 -0.02 8.66
CA GLY A 129 -11.80 0.96 9.70
C GLY A 129 -10.74 2.04 9.93
N ALA A 130 -9.81 2.24 9.00
CA ALA A 130 -8.75 3.26 9.10
C ALA A 130 -9.30 4.69 9.25
N PHE A 131 -10.52 4.92 8.78
CA PHE A 131 -11.20 6.22 8.83
C PHE A 131 -12.30 6.30 9.90
N ASN A 132 -12.36 5.35 10.82
CA ASN A 132 -13.30 5.40 11.92
C ASN A 132 -13.06 6.65 12.78
N ARG A 133 -14.14 7.29 13.22
CA ARG A 133 -14.11 8.45 14.12
C ARG A 133 -14.30 7.94 15.54
N GLY A 134 -13.46 8.37 16.48
CA GLY A 134 -13.55 7.95 17.88
C GLY A 134 -12.27 8.22 18.68
N PRO A 135 -12.23 7.81 19.95
CA PRO A 135 -11.06 7.99 20.83
C PRO A 135 -9.78 7.34 20.30
N ASP A 136 -9.93 6.25 19.54
CA ASP A 136 -8.82 5.47 18.95
C ASP A 136 -8.58 5.81 17.46
N ALA A 137 -9.11 6.94 16.97
CA ALA A 137 -8.92 7.36 15.59
C ALA A 137 -7.44 7.66 15.31
N ILE A 138 -6.92 7.11 14.21
CA ILE A 138 -5.53 7.30 13.75
C ILE A 138 -5.29 8.77 13.37
N PHE A 139 -6.31 9.39 12.77
CA PHE A 139 -6.32 10.77 12.31
C PHE A 139 -7.43 11.52 13.03
N GLN A 140 -7.22 12.78 13.42
CA GLN A 140 -8.23 13.52 14.19
C GLN A 140 -8.85 14.67 13.39
N ALA A 141 -8.05 15.40 12.62
CA ALA A 141 -8.53 16.57 11.87
C ALA A 141 -9.03 16.16 10.49
N ASP A 142 -10.08 16.82 9.96
CA ASP A 142 -10.62 16.49 8.63
C ASP A 142 -9.61 16.63 7.48
N SER A 143 -8.66 17.56 7.62
CA SER A 143 -7.52 17.71 6.71
C SER A 143 -6.70 16.42 6.58
N ASP A 144 -6.57 15.69 7.68
CA ASP A 144 -5.77 14.46 7.77
C ASP A 144 -6.42 13.34 6.97
N TYR A 145 -7.75 13.25 7.06
CA TYR A 145 -8.53 12.30 6.29
C TYR A 145 -8.41 12.59 4.79
N GLN A 146 -8.53 13.84 4.37
CA GLN A 146 -8.42 14.18 2.94
C GLN A 146 -7.01 13.92 2.40
N ALA A 147 -5.98 14.32 3.15
CA ALA A 147 -4.59 14.01 2.81
C ALA A 147 -4.37 12.50 2.64
N MET A 148 -4.91 11.71 3.57
CA MET A 148 -4.78 10.26 3.51
C MET A 148 -5.55 9.63 2.35
N LYS A 149 -6.75 10.11 2.02
CA LYS A 149 -7.47 9.63 0.82
C LYS A 149 -6.66 9.87 -0.46
N GLU A 150 -6.05 11.05 -0.61
CA GLU A 150 -5.18 11.33 -1.76
C GLU A 150 -3.93 10.44 -1.78
N ILE A 151 -3.30 10.22 -0.63
CA ILE A 151 -2.18 9.29 -0.51
C ILE A 151 -2.59 7.87 -0.92
N LEU A 152 -3.67 7.33 -0.36
CA LEU A 152 -4.12 5.97 -0.67
C LEU A 152 -4.49 5.82 -2.14
N ALA A 153 -5.10 6.85 -2.73
CA ALA A 153 -5.38 6.86 -4.15
C ALA A 153 -4.10 6.81 -5.00
N HIS A 154 -3.12 7.67 -4.70
CA HIS A 154 -1.83 7.68 -5.39
C HIS A 154 -1.13 6.31 -5.28
N LEU A 155 -1.14 5.72 -4.09
CA LEU A 155 -0.54 4.41 -3.86
C LEU A 155 -1.33 3.27 -4.53
N SER A 156 -2.64 3.39 -4.66
CA SER A 156 -3.47 2.42 -5.40
C SER A 156 -3.07 2.35 -6.87
N GLU A 157 -2.80 3.51 -7.48
CA GLU A 157 -2.28 3.57 -8.85
C GLU A 157 -0.89 2.94 -8.97
N ALA A 158 -0.01 3.21 -7.99
CA ALA A 158 1.31 2.60 -7.94
C ALA A 158 1.22 1.05 -7.88
N VAL A 159 0.37 0.52 -7.01
CA VAL A 159 0.14 -0.93 -6.86
C VAL A 159 -0.46 -1.55 -8.12
N LEU A 160 -1.46 -0.89 -8.72
CA LEU A 160 -2.17 -1.43 -9.88
C LEU A 160 -1.31 -1.47 -11.14
N TRP A 161 -0.54 -0.40 -11.39
CA TRP A 161 0.10 -0.18 -12.69
C TRP A 161 1.61 -0.37 -12.66
N ARG A 162 2.32 0.23 -11.70
CA ARG A 162 3.79 0.36 -11.77
C ARG A 162 4.54 -0.94 -11.59
N ALA A 163 3.94 -1.92 -10.90
CA ALA A 163 4.49 -3.27 -10.83
C ALA A 163 4.41 -4.03 -12.16
N ARG A 164 3.56 -3.59 -13.10
CA ARG A 164 3.18 -4.37 -14.28
C ARG A 164 3.58 -3.71 -15.59
N TYR A 165 3.63 -2.37 -15.63
CA TYR A 165 3.85 -1.63 -16.86
C TYR A 165 4.77 -0.41 -16.62
N PRO A 166 5.66 -0.10 -17.59
CA PRO A 166 6.44 1.14 -17.55
C PRO A 166 5.56 2.38 -17.70
N THR A 167 4.39 2.23 -18.33
CA THR A 167 3.39 3.28 -18.52
C THR A 167 2.00 2.72 -18.19
N PRO A 168 1.12 3.43 -17.45
CA PRO A 168 -0.23 2.95 -17.18
C PRO A 168 -0.99 2.59 -18.46
N LEU A 169 -1.71 1.46 -18.46
CA LEU A 169 -2.47 1.01 -19.64
C LEU A 169 -3.69 1.88 -19.95
N LYS A 170 -4.20 2.63 -18.97
CA LYS A 170 -5.22 3.63 -19.21
C LYS A 170 -4.53 4.96 -19.53
N SER A 171 -4.64 5.40 -20.78
CA SER A 171 -4.28 6.75 -21.23
C SER A 171 -5.28 7.81 -20.75
N GLY A 172 -5.87 7.62 -19.57
CA GLY A 172 -6.78 8.60 -18.98
C GLY A 172 -6.01 9.86 -18.57
N PRO A 173 -6.71 10.98 -18.34
CA PRO A 173 -6.09 12.13 -17.69
C PRO A 173 -5.44 11.65 -16.39
N ALA A 174 -4.22 12.11 -16.12
CA ALA A 174 -3.60 11.90 -14.82
C ALA A 174 -4.60 12.37 -13.74
N ARG A 175 -4.73 11.60 -12.65
CA ARG A 175 -5.57 12.02 -11.53
C ARG A 175 -5.08 13.39 -11.07
N GLU A 176 -5.95 14.40 -11.21
CA GLU A 176 -5.69 15.71 -10.63
C GLU A 176 -5.76 15.55 -9.11
N SER A 177 -4.67 15.91 -8.42
CA SER A 177 -4.66 15.95 -6.96
C SER A 177 -5.61 17.05 -6.49
N ASP A 178 -6.28 16.84 -5.35
CA ASP A 178 -7.06 17.89 -4.71
C ASP A 178 -6.16 19.11 -4.47
N PRO A 179 -6.49 20.30 -5.02
CA PRO A 179 -5.65 21.50 -4.86
C PRO A 179 -5.50 21.93 -3.40
N ASN A 180 -6.38 21.46 -2.50
CA ASN A 180 -6.31 21.73 -1.07
C ASN A 180 -5.31 20.81 -0.34
N VAL A 181 -4.82 19.74 -0.97
CA VAL A 181 -3.81 18.85 -0.40
C VAL A 181 -2.42 19.33 -0.84
N PRO A 182 -1.54 19.75 0.08
CA PRO A 182 -0.22 20.24 -0.30
C PRO A 182 0.58 19.15 -1.03
N GLY A 183 1.12 19.44 -2.23
CA GLY A 183 1.85 18.44 -3.03
C GLY A 183 3.03 17.76 -2.31
N LYS A 184 3.60 18.44 -1.30
CA LYS A 184 4.63 17.89 -0.40
C LYS A 184 4.19 16.63 0.37
N VAL A 185 2.87 16.44 0.55
CA VAL A 185 2.24 15.26 1.16
C VAL A 185 2.47 13.99 0.33
N LEU A 186 2.48 14.12 -1.01
CA LEU A 186 2.73 13.01 -1.93
C LEU A 186 4.23 12.83 -2.26
N GLY A 187 5.07 13.76 -1.78
CA GLY A 187 6.52 13.74 -1.92
C GLY A 187 7.20 13.27 -0.64
N HIS A 188 8.14 14.06 -0.13
CA HIS A 188 9.01 13.66 0.99
C HIS A 188 8.34 13.55 2.36
N TYR A 189 7.09 14.02 2.53
CA TYR A 189 6.33 13.85 3.77
C TYR A 189 5.34 12.67 3.73
N LEU A 190 5.35 11.86 2.67
CA LEU A 190 4.45 10.71 2.54
C LEU A 190 4.48 9.80 3.79
N ARG A 191 5.68 9.59 4.35
CA ARG A 191 5.87 8.72 5.53
C ARG A 191 5.23 9.23 6.80
N ASP A 192 5.13 10.54 7.00
CA ASP A 192 4.51 11.13 8.19
C ASP A 192 3.05 10.65 8.35
N TRP A 193 2.44 10.29 7.23
CA TRP A 193 1.10 9.77 7.14
C TRP A 193 1.04 8.24 7.13
N LEU A 194 1.98 7.59 6.44
CA LEU A 194 1.99 6.14 6.28
C LEU A 194 2.47 5.40 7.52
N ASP A 195 3.48 5.93 8.22
CA ASP A 195 4.07 5.26 9.37
C ASP A 195 3.06 5.08 10.52
N PRO A 196 2.28 6.11 10.95
CA PRO A 196 1.25 5.92 11.97
C PRO A 196 0.17 4.90 11.57
N LEU A 197 -0.20 4.90 10.28
CA LEU A 197 -1.21 4.00 9.73
C LEU A 197 -0.71 2.55 9.71
N LEU A 198 0.51 2.33 9.21
CA LEU A 198 1.14 1.01 9.21
C LEU A 198 1.39 0.53 10.64
N ASP A 199 1.86 1.40 11.54
CA ASP A 199 2.01 1.06 12.96
C ASP A 199 0.69 0.60 13.58
N HIS A 200 -0.41 1.29 13.28
CA HIS A 200 -1.73 0.90 13.78
C HIS A 200 -2.11 -0.52 13.33
N PHE A 201 -2.00 -0.82 12.02
CA PHE A 201 -2.46 -2.09 11.46
C PHE A 201 -1.46 -3.25 11.61
N GLN A 202 -0.17 -2.95 11.82
CA GLN A 202 0.89 -3.96 11.99
C GLN A 202 1.19 -4.27 13.46
N ARG A 203 0.66 -3.49 14.42
CA ARG A 203 0.76 -3.84 15.83
C ARG A 203 0.16 -5.23 16.05
N ALA A 204 0.91 -6.10 16.72
CA ALA A 204 0.37 -7.34 17.24
C ALA A 204 -0.80 -7.01 18.17
N PRO A 205 -1.92 -7.75 18.13
CA PRO A 205 -2.98 -7.57 19.11
C PRO A 205 -2.34 -7.75 20.50
N ASN A 206 -2.42 -6.72 21.34
CA ASN A 206 -2.10 -6.89 22.76
C ASN A 206 -2.98 -8.04 23.25
N ASN A 207 -2.37 -9.14 23.67
CA ASN A 207 -3.06 -10.22 24.38
C ASN A 207 -3.68 -9.56 25.63
N LYS A 208 -4.95 -9.19 25.53
CA LYS A 208 -5.81 -8.86 26.66
C LYS A 208 -6.74 -10.04 26.89
#